data_AF-A0A8C9CMA5-F1
#
_entry.id   AF-A0A8C9CMA5-F1
#
_cell.length_a   1.000
_cell.length_b   1.000
_cell.length_c   1.000
_cell.angle_alpha   90.00
_cell.angle_beta   90.00
_cell.angle_gamma   90.00
#
_symmetry.space_group_name_H-M   'P 1'
#
loop_
_entity.id
_entity.type
_entity.pdbx_description
1 polymer ?
#
loop_
_entity_poly.entity_id
_entity_poly.type
_entity_poly.pdbx_seq_one_letter_code
_entity_poly.pdbx_strand_id
1 'polypeptide(L)'
;MAQLCGLRRYWALLALLASLLLSGAEAADEERGAHVNTINDLSRNGADSSVPSVPRRQDSDDLSSDIFNYEEHCTAKAITGPCRASFPRWYFNAEKNSCDNFIYGGCRGNKNSYLSKEECMQRCFGKQLYPALPRTKVVVLAGLFVMVLFLLLGASVVCLIRVARRNQERTLRTVWSSGDDKEHLVKNTYVL
;
A
#
# COMPACT_ATOMS: atom_id res chain seq x y z
N MET A 1 -34.62 21.86 -17.46
CA MET A 1 -34.27 22.08 -16.04
C MET A 1 -34.13 20.75 -15.29
N ALA A 2 -33.12 19.92 -15.57
CA ALA A 2 -32.97 18.58 -14.98
C ALA A 2 -31.52 18.27 -14.56
N GLN A 3 -30.82 19.26 -13.98
CA GLN A 3 -29.37 19.20 -13.73
C GLN A 3 -28.95 19.11 -12.24
N LEU A 4 -29.86 19.02 -11.26
CA LEU A 4 -29.48 19.40 -9.87
C LEU A 4 -29.85 18.44 -8.73
N CYS A 5 -30.14 17.15 -8.99
CA CYS A 5 -30.57 16.27 -7.88
C CYS A 5 -29.42 15.58 -7.10
N GLY A 6 -28.20 15.51 -7.63
CA GLY A 6 -27.13 14.69 -7.02
C GLY A 6 -25.80 15.40 -6.77
N LEU A 7 -25.41 16.33 -7.65
CA LEU A 7 -24.06 16.87 -7.65
C LEU A 7 -23.73 17.64 -6.37
N ARG A 8 -24.62 18.54 -5.91
CA ARG A 8 -24.38 19.35 -4.70
C ARG A 8 -24.26 18.53 -3.41
N ARG A 9 -24.98 17.41 -3.30
CA ARG A 9 -24.92 16.53 -2.12
C ARG A 9 -23.68 15.64 -2.15
N TYR A 10 -23.26 15.23 -3.34
CA TYR A 10 -22.01 14.50 -3.55
C TYR A 10 -20.78 15.36 -3.24
N TRP A 11 -20.76 16.62 -3.68
CA TRP A 11 -19.72 17.58 -3.31
C TRP A 11 -19.68 17.87 -1.80
N ALA A 12 -20.84 17.93 -1.14
CA ALA A 12 -20.89 18.10 0.32
C ALA A 12 -20.36 16.87 1.07
N LEU A 13 -20.68 15.65 0.63
CA LEU A 13 -20.16 14.40 1.21
C LEU A 13 -18.66 14.22 0.95
N LEU A 14 -18.18 14.54 -0.25
CA LEU A 14 -16.76 14.52 -0.57
C LEU A 14 -15.98 15.57 0.23
N ALA A 15 -16.53 16.77 0.42
CA ALA A 15 -15.92 17.79 1.27
C ALA A 15 -15.84 17.33 2.73
N LEU A 16 -16.90 16.71 3.27
CA LEU A 16 -16.90 16.15 4.62
C LEU A 16 -15.89 15.01 4.80
N LEU A 17 -15.78 14.11 3.81
CA LEU A 17 -14.79 13.04 3.83
C LEU A 17 -13.36 13.58 3.69
N ALA A 18 -13.14 14.58 2.85
CA ALA A 18 -11.84 15.27 2.72
C ALA A 18 -11.45 15.98 4.02
N SER A 19 -12.40 16.64 4.70
CA SER A 19 -12.16 17.26 6.02
C SER A 19 -11.85 16.22 7.09
N LEU A 20 -12.54 15.06 7.12
CA LEU A 20 -12.22 13.98 8.05
C LEU A 20 -10.84 13.36 7.81
N LEU A 21 -10.43 13.22 6.55
CA LEU A 21 -9.11 12.70 6.18
C LEU A 21 -7.99 13.70 6.50
N LEU A 22 -8.26 15.02 6.40
CA LEU A 22 -7.30 16.06 6.75
C LEU A 22 -7.12 16.20 8.27
N SER A 23 -8.19 16.01 9.05
CA SER A 23 -8.13 15.97 10.52
C SER A 23 -7.53 14.66 11.08
N GLY A 24 -7.29 13.65 10.25
CA GLY A 24 -6.73 12.34 10.64
C GLY A 24 -5.22 12.21 10.44
N ALA A 25 -4.51 13.28 10.06
CA ALA A 25 -3.07 13.23 9.73
C ALA A 25 -2.12 13.75 10.83
N GLU A 26 -2.63 14.14 12.01
CA GLU A 26 -1.80 14.54 13.15
C GLU A 26 -1.77 13.45 14.23
N ALA A 27 -0.95 12.44 13.96
CA ALA A 27 -0.23 11.71 15.01
C ALA A 27 1.17 11.44 14.44
N ALA A 28 1.94 12.52 14.31
CA ALA A 28 3.39 12.44 14.17
C ALA A 28 3.94 11.98 15.53
N ASP A 29 4.49 10.77 15.47
CA ASP A 29 5.27 10.04 16.45
C ASP A 29 6.35 10.95 17.08
N GLU A 30 6.22 11.25 18.38
CA GLU A 30 7.34 11.65 19.22
C GLU A 30 7.39 10.71 20.44
N GLU A 31 7.94 9.52 20.21
CA GLU A 31 8.41 8.64 21.27
C GLU A 31 9.91 8.41 21.09
N ARG A 32 10.67 9.31 21.73
CA ARG A 32 12.09 9.12 22.01
C ARG A 32 12.23 8.04 23.10
N GLY A 33 12.17 6.78 22.69
CA GLY A 33 12.41 5.63 23.54
C GLY A 33 13.85 5.11 23.41
N ALA A 34 14.79 5.77 24.08
CA ALA A 34 16.05 5.11 24.40
C ALA A 34 15.76 4.05 25.47
N HIS A 35 15.85 2.76 25.12
CA HIS A 35 16.07 1.71 26.12
C HIS A 35 17.12 0.71 25.62
N VAL A 36 18.33 0.97 26.11
CA VAL A 36 19.39 0.00 26.36
C VAL A 36 18.80 -1.19 27.12
N ASN A 37 19.05 -2.41 26.64
CA ASN A 37 19.07 -3.59 27.50
C ASN A 37 20.48 -4.20 27.45
N THR A 38 21.27 -3.82 28.44
CA THR A 38 22.43 -4.55 28.91
C THR A 38 21.92 -5.65 29.83
N ILE A 39 22.09 -6.94 29.48
CA ILE A 39 22.30 -8.04 30.45
C ILE A 39 23.29 -9.03 29.81
N ASN A 40 24.53 -8.99 30.31
CA ASN A 40 25.34 -10.08 30.88
C ASN A 40 24.96 -11.54 30.48
N ASP A 41 25.84 -12.52 30.28
CA ASP A 41 27.18 -12.74 30.82
C ASP A 41 27.81 -13.98 30.13
N LEU A 42 29.14 -14.06 30.17
CA LEU A 42 29.98 -15.27 30.29
C LEU A 42 29.85 -16.45 29.29
N SER A 43 30.81 -16.50 28.36
CA SER A 43 31.77 -17.59 28.08
C SER A 43 31.37 -19.06 28.36
N ARG A 44 31.38 -19.91 27.31
CA ARG A 44 32.05 -21.24 27.39
C ARG A 44 32.40 -21.84 26.02
N ASN A 45 33.56 -22.50 26.02
CA ASN A 45 34.33 -23.07 24.91
C ASN A 45 33.69 -24.31 24.23
N GLY A 46 34.06 -24.55 22.96
CA GLY A 46 34.74 -25.79 22.54
C GLY A 46 33.95 -26.95 21.90
N ALA A 47 34.32 -27.23 20.63
CA ALA A 47 34.55 -28.54 20.00
C ALA A 47 33.40 -29.38 19.36
N ASP A 48 33.59 -29.58 18.05
CA ASP A 48 33.54 -30.81 17.24
C ASP A 48 32.26 -31.58 16.82
N SER A 49 32.26 -31.83 15.49
CA SER A 49 32.01 -33.09 14.76
C SER A 49 30.66 -33.40 14.08
N SER A 50 30.79 -33.51 12.74
CA SER A 50 30.18 -34.48 11.80
C SER A 50 28.64 -34.53 11.57
N VAL A 51 28.29 -34.24 10.30
CA VAL A 51 27.00 -34.23 9.55
C VAL A 51 26.57 -35.66 9.12
N PRO A 52 25.40 -35.98 8.48
CA PRO A 52 24.00 -35.45 8.43
C PRO A 52 22.89 -36.50 8.71
N SER A 53 21.64 -36.07 8.98
CA SER A 53 20.43 -36.73 8.39
C SER A 53 19.09 -36.01 8.66
N VAL A 54 18.22 -36.04 7.63
CA VAL A 54 16.75 -35.82 7.58
C VAL A 54 16.24 -34.40 7.19
N PRO A 55 15.53 -34.27 6.03
CA PRO A 55 14.74 -33.09 5.70
C PRO A 55 13.37 -33.14 6.42
N ARG A 56 13.07 -32.17 7.29
CA ARG A 56 11.70 -31.88 7.72
C ARG A 56 11.14 -30.71 6.94
N ARG A 57 9.96 -30.93 6.33
CA ARG A 57 9.07 -29.88 5.85
C ARG A 57 8.11 -29.45 6.97
N GLN A 58 7.95 -28.14 7.11
CA GLN A 58 6.90 -27.35 7.78
C GLN A 58 7.33 -25.90 7.48
N ASP A 59 6.86 -25.18 6.46
CA ASP A 59 5.49 -24.75 6.09
C ASP A 59 4.69 -24.17 7.26
N SER A 60 5.14 -23.02 7.77
CA SER A 60 4.36 -21.85 8.23
C SER A 60 5.26 -20.96 9.11
N ASP A 61 5.39 -19.67 8.76
CA ASP A 61 6.13 -18.58 9.45
C ASP A 61 7.49 -18.11 8.86
N ASP A 62 7.61 -18.06 7.53
CA ASP A 62 8.81 -17.53 6.82
C ASP A 62 8.66 -16.06 6.38
N LEU A 63 8.59 -15.13 7.34
CA LEU A 63 8.83 -13.69 7.07
C LEU A 63 9.85 -13.07 8.05
N SER A 64 10.54 -13.90 8.84
CA SER A 64 11.53 -13.44 9.81
C SER A 64 12.97 -13.58 9.29
N SER A 65 13.22 -14.50 8.38
CA SER A 65 14.56 -14.86 7.88
C SER A 65 15.25 -13.76 7.05
N ASP A 66 14.48 -12.87 6.43
CA ASP A 66 15.04 -11.76 5.63
C ASP A 66 15.33 -10.48 6.44
N ILE A 67 14.68 -10.30 7.59
CA ILE A 67 14.84 -9.09 8.43
C ILE A 67 16.12 -9.18 9.27
N PHE A 68 16.44 -10.37 9.82
CA PHE A 68 17.67 -10.57 10.60
C PHE A 68 18.96 -10.42 9.78
N ASN A 69 18.87 -10.54 8.47
CA ASN A 69 20.06 -10.48 7.60
C ASN A 69 20.38 -9.05 7.16
N TYR A 70 19.37 -8.16 7.09
CA TYR A 70 19.54 -6.80 6.62
C TYR A 70 20.38 -5.94 7.59
N GLU A 71 20.17 -6.12 8.89
CA GLU A 71 20.87 -5.37 9.91
C GLU A 71 22.39 -5.63 9.87
N GLU A 72 22.79 -6.90 9.73
CA GLU A 72 24.20 -7.27 9.66
C GLU A 72 24.89 -6.86 8.34
N HIS A 73 24.16 -6.88 7.24
CA HIS A 73 24.70 -6.62 5.90
C HIS A 73 24.65 -5.16 5.50
N CYS A 74 23.71 -4.38 6.02
CA CYS A 74 23.41 -3.06 5.47
C CYS A 74 23.40 -1.95 6.51
N THR A 75 23.02 -2.20 7.77
CA THR A 75 23.01 -1.13 8.80
C THR A 75 24.22 -1.15 9.71
N ALA A 76 24.92 -2.29 9.81
CA ALA A 76 26.15 -2.39 10.58
C ALA A 76 27.22 -1.41 10.08
N LYS A 77 27.95 -0.74 11.00
CA LYS A 77 29.00 0.22 10.64
C LYS A 77 30.17 -0.47 9.92
N ALA A 78 30.89 0.24 9.04
CA ALA A 78 32.10 -0.29 8.43
C ALA A 78 33.17 -0.65 9.48
N ILE A 79 33.79 -1.83 9.36
CA ILE A 79 34.85 -2.29 10.28
C ILE A 79 36.13 -2.61 9.51
N THR A 80 37.20 -1.82 9.74
CA THR A 80 38.54 -2.11 9.21
C THR A 80 39.13 -3.39 9.82
N GLY A 81 38.89 -3.66 11.09
CA GLY A 81 39.46 -4.80 11.81
C GLY A 81 40.92 -4.58 12.21
N PRO A 82 41.54 -5.54 12.93
CA PRO A 82 42.86 -5.35 13.54
C PRO A 82 44.04 -5.65 12.59
N CYS A 83 43.80 -6.33 11.48
CA CYS A 83 44.83 -6.59 10.48
C CYS A 83 45.21 -5.30 9.72
N ARG A 84 46.42 -5.26 9.17
CA ARG A 84 47.04 -4.04 8.59
C ARG A 84 47.16 -4.07 7.06
N ALA A 85 46.42 -4.93 6.38
CA ALA A 85 46.34 -4.86 4.92
C ALA A 85 45.46 -3.67 4.49
N SER A 86 45.52 -3.31 3.20
CA SER A 86 44.72 -2.23 2.64
C SER A 86 43.85 -2.75 1.50
N PHE A 87 42.67 -3.27 1.84
CA PHE A 87 41.69 -3.72 0.86
C PHE A 87 40.59 -2.67 0.69
N PRO A 88 40.49 -1.99 -0.46
CA PRO A 88 39.38 -1.09 -0.72
C PRO A 88 38.08 -1.89 -0.81
N ARG A 89 37.07 -1.46 -0.05
CA ARG A 89 35.75 -2.08 0.04
C ARG A 89 34.67 -1.01 0.05
N TRP A 90 33.44 -1.45 -0.17
CA TRP A 90 32.24 -0.63 -0.10
C TRP A 90 31.38 -1.06 1.08
N TYR A 91 30.75 -0.11 1.77
CA TYR A 91 29.77 -0.39 2.81
C TYR A 91 28.54 0.48 2.58
N PHE A 92 27.37 -0.01 2.97
CA PHE A 92 26.13 0.75 2.91
C PHE A 92 26.02 1.67 4.11
N ASN A 93 25.82 2.95 3.84
CA ASN A 93 25.51 3.98 4.82
C ASN A 93 24.00 4.19 4.88
N ALA A 94 23.35 3.61 5.88
CA ALA A 94 21.90 3.68 6.05
C ALA A 94 21.38 5.11 6.28
N GLU A 95 22.18 6.01 6.88
CA GLU A 95 21.79 7.41 7.09
C GLU A 95 21.72 8.17 5.77
N LYS A 96 22.64 7.89 4.85
CA LYS A 96 22.72 8.52 3.53
C LYS A 96 22.02 7.73 2.43
N ASN A 97 21.48 6.54 2.73
CA ASN A 97 20.96 5.58 1.77
C ASN A 97 21.89 5.36 0.54
N SER A 98 23.19 5.27 0.77
CA SER A 98 24.19 5.15 -0.29
C SER A 98 25.39 4.29 0.13
N CYS A 99 26.11 3.74 -0.85
CA CYS A 99 27.34 2.99 -0.62
C CYS A 99 28.55 3.90 -0.69
N ASP A 100 29.30 3.96 0.42
CA ASP A 100 30.54 4.72 0.60
C ASP A 100 31.74 3.76 0.63
N ASN A 101 32.95 4.26 0.32
CA ASN A 101 34.17 3.45 0.34
C ASN A 101 34.85 3.44 1.72
N PHE A 102 35.53 2.34 2.04
CA PHE A 102 36.37 2.23 3.23
C PHE A 102 37.53 1.25 3.00
N ILE A 103 38.51 1.26 3.91
CA ILE A 103 39.63 0.31 3.89
C ILE A 103 39.37 -0.82 4.88
N TYR A 104 39.36 -2.05 4.39
CA TYR A 104 39.33 -3.27 5.18
C TYR A 104 40.75 -3.79 5.42
N GLY A 105 41.04 -4.07 6.69
CA GLY A 105 42.33 -4.54 7.18
C GLY A 105 42.67 -5.98 6.83
N GLY A 106 41.69 -6.77 6.35
CA GLY A 106 41.86 -8.15 5.89
C GLY A 106 41.41 -9.23 6.87
N CYS A 107 41.07 -8.87 8.12
CA CYS A 107 40.50 -9.83 9.07
C CYS A 107 39.50 -9.18 10.03
N ARG A 108 38.58 -10.01 10.57
CA ARG A 108 37.56 -9.63 11.57
C ARG A 108 36.71 -8.41 11.19
N GLY A 109 36.38 -8.28 9.91
CA GLY A 109 35.34 -7.36 9.43
C GLY A 109 33.94 -7.93 9.68
N ASN A 110 32.92 -7.14 9.41
CA ASN A 110 31.52 -7.57 9.40
C ASN A 110 31.00 -7.77 7.96
N LYS A 111 29.71 -8.08 7.82
CA LYS A 111 29.08 -8.40 6.53
C LYS A 111 28.70 -7.19 5.69
N ASN A 112 28.68 -5.98 6.25
CA ASN A 112 28.56 -4.73 5.50
C ASN A 112 29.91 -4.34 4.86
N SER A 113 30.40 -5.20 3.97
CA SER A 113 31.68 -5.07 3.27
C SER A 113 31.63 -5.77 1.92
N TYR A 114 31.57 -4.98 0.86
CA TYR A 114 31.36 -5.43 -0.52
C TYR A 114 32.56 -5.09 -1.39
N LEU A 115 32.74 -5.83 -2.49
CA LEU A 115 33.86 -5.60 -3.42
C LEU A 115 33.57 -4.45 -4.39
N SER A 116 32.31 -4.24 -4.73
CA SER A 116 31.87 -3.21 -5.67
C SER A 116 30.74 -2.35 -5.11
N LYS A 117 30.60 -1.15 -5.64
CA LYS A 117 29.49 -0.25 -5.30
C LYS A 117 28.16 -0.86 -5.73
N GLU A 118 28.14 -1.50 -6.90
CA GLU A 118 26.98 -2.11 -7.52
C GLU A 118 26.43 -3.25 -6.66
N GLU A 119 27.31 -4.15 -6.16
CA GLU A 119 26.93 -5.22 -5.25
C GLU A 119 26.33 -4.68 -3.94
N CYS A 120 26.98 -3.68 -3.35
CA CYS A 120 26.49 -3.02 -2.15
C CYS A 120 25.09 -2.42 -2.36
N MET A 121 24.89 -1.67 -3.45
CA MET A 121 23.61 -1.05 -3.76
C MET A 121 22.54 -2.10 -4.06
N GLN A 122 22.85 -3.14 -4.85
CA GLN A 122 21.90 -4.23 -5.13
C GLN A 122 21.46 -4.96 -3.85
N ARG A 123 22.37 -5.13 -2.90
CA ARG A 123 22.07 -5.85 -1.65
C ARG A 123 21.25 -5.03 -0.67
N CYS A 124 21.51 -3.72 -0.58
CA CYS A 124 21.04 -2.87 0.50
C CYS A 124 20.07 -1.75 0.10
N PHE A 125 20.14 -1.26 -1.14
CA PHE A 125 19.29 -0.18 -1.63
C PHE A 125 17.86 -0.67 -1.85
N GLY A 126 16.87 0.12 -1.41
CA GLY A 126 15.44 -0.22 -1.56
C GLY A 126 14.91 -1.32 -0.64
N LYS A 127 15.75 -1.87 0.25
CA LYS A 127 15.34 -2.82 1.30
C LYS A 127 15.07 -2.16 2.65
N GLN A 128 15.49 -0.92 2.86
CA GLN A 128 14.91 -0.10 3.91
C GLN A 128 13.52 0.33 3.47
N LEU A 129 12.55 -0.20 4.19
CA LEU A 129 11.27 0.44 4.42
C LEU A 129 10.50 0.85 3.14
N TYR A 130 9.79 -0.10 2.55
CA TYR A 130 8.34 0.11 2.72
C TYR A 130 8.18 0.02 4.24
N PRO A 131 7.87 1.12 4.98
CA PRO A 131 7.39 0.91 6.35
C PRO A 131 6.34 -0.16 6.19
N ALA A 132 6.48 -1.29 6.88
CA ALA A 132 5.62 -2.44 6.70
C ALA A 132 4.19 -1.93 6.84
N LEU A 133 3.59 -1.51 5.71
CA LEU A 133 2.30 -0.85 5.75
C LEU A 133 1.47 -2.01 6.22
N PRO A 134 0.84 -1.91 7.41
CA PRO A 134 0.21 -3.06 8.00
C PRO A 134 -0.62 -3.67 6.89
N ARG A 135 -0.40 -4.95 6.54
CA ARG A 135 -1.16 -5.59 5.45
C ARG A 135 -2.66 -5.31 5.63
N THR A 136 -3.09 -5.19 6.89
CA THR A 136 -4.39 -4.68 7.34
C THR A 136 -4.75 -3.29 6.79
N LYS A 137 -3.89 -2.27 6.84
CA LYS A 137 -4.17 -0.95 6.25
C LYS A 137 -4.31 -1.00 4.73
N VAL A 138 -3.51 -1.80 4.01
CA VAL A 138 -3.68 -1.98 2.55
C VAL A 138 -5.03 -2.63 2.24
N VAL A 139 -5.36 -3.71 2.95
CA VAL A 139 -6.61 -4.47 2.74
C VAL A 139 -7.83 -3.65 3.13
N VAL A 140 -7.76 -2.86 4.21
CA VAL A 140 -8.83 -1.96 4.63
C VAL A 140 -9.02 -0.84 3.61
N LEU A 141 -7.95 -0.22 3.11
CA LEU A 141 -8.07 0.80 2.06
C LEU A 141 -8.67 0.20 0.78
N ALA A 142 -8.14 -0.93 0.30
CA ALA A 142 -8.68 -1.63 -0.87
C ALA A 142 -10.15 -2.02 -0.68
N GLY A 143 -10.51 -2.52 0.51
CA GLY A 143 -11.89 -2.85 0.87
C GLY A 143 -12.81 -1.63 0.86
N LEU A 144 -12.39 -0.52 1.45
CA LEU A 144 -13.16 0.73 1.45
C LEU A 144 -13.36 1.26 0.02
N PHE A 145 -12.32 1.24 -0.82
CA PHE A 145 -12.45 1.64 -2.22
C PHE A 145 -13.43 0.77 -2.99
N VAL A 146 -13.36 -0.55 -2.81
CA VAL A 146 -14.29 -1.50 -3.46
C VAL A 146 -15.73 -1.30 -2.96
N MET A 147 -15.92 -1.11 -1.66
CA MET A 147 -17.24 -0.83 -1.07
C MET A 147 -17.85 0.47 -1.60
N VAL A 148 -17.05 1.54 -1.70
CA VAL A 148 -17.51 2.82 -2.28
C VAL A 148 -17.86 2.65 -3.75
N LEU A 149 -17.08 1.91 -4.52
CA LEU A 149 -17.35 1.65 -5.94
C LEU A 149 -18.71 0.96 -6.12
N PHE A 150 -19.00 -0.09 -5.34
CA PHE A 150 -20.27 -0.80 -5.42
C PHE A 150 -21.46 0.09 -5.03
N LEU A 151 -21.32 0.93 -4.00
CA LEU A 151 -22.38 1.88 -3.61
C LEU A 151 -22.64 2.92 -4.70
N LEU A 152 -21.60 3.43 -5.35
CA LEU A 152 -21.73 4.38 -6.46
C LEU A 152 -22.38 3.75 -7.69
N LEU A 153 -21.97 2.54 -8.06
CA LEU A 153 -22.60 1.79 -9.15
C LEU A 153 -24.06 1.48 -8.86
N GLY A 154 -24.38 1.03 -7.64
CA GLY A 154 -25.75 0.78 -7.20
C GLY A 154 -26.63 2.02 -7.24
N ALA A 155 -26.14 3.16 -6.71
CA ALA A 155 -26.87 4.42 -6.75
C ALA A 155 -27.08 4.92 -8.20
N SER A 156 -26.08 4.76 -9.07
CA SER A 156 -26.17 5.08 -10.49
C SER A 156 -27.26 4.27 -11.18
N VAL A 157 -27.27 2.94 -11.00
CA VAL A 157 -28.27 2.06 -11.58
C VAL A 157 -29.68 2.40 -11.07
N VAL A 158 -29.86 2.64 -9.77
CA VAL A 158 -31.15 3.05 -9.21
C VAL A 158 -31.62 4.39 -9.78
N CYS A 159 -30.70 5.34 -9.95
CA CYS A 159 -30.97 6.62 -10.59
C CYS A 159 -31.41 6.42 -12.05
N LEU A 160 -30.70 5.59 -12.81
CA LEU A 160 -31.05 5.26 -14.19
C LEU A 160 -32.43 4.59 -14.29
N ILE A 161 -32.76 3.65 -13.41
CA ILE A 161 -34.09 3.03 -13.37
C ILE A 161 -35.18 4.07 -13.04
N ARG A 162 -34.94 4.94 -12.06
CA ARG A 162 -35.86 6.04 -11.71
C ARG A 162 -36.05 7.02 -12.87
N VAL A 163 -34.97 7.38 -13.56
CA VAL A 163 -35.00 8.29 -14.73
C VAL A 163 -35.69 7.62 -15.91
N ALA A 164 -35.40 6.36 -16.20
CA ALA A 164 -36.03 5.58 -17.27
C ALA A 164 -37.53 5.41 -17.01
N ARG A 165 -37.93 5.05 -15.78
CA ARG A 165 -39.36 4.97 -15.40
C ARG A 165 -40.06 6.32 -15.54
N ARG A 166 -39.42 7.39 -15.06
CA ARG A 166 -39.97 8.77 -15.18
C ARG A 166 -40.00 9.25 -16.64
N ASN A 167 -39.07 8.79 -17.47
CA ASN A 167 -39.07 9.05 -18.90
C ASN A 167 -40.20 8.27 -19.59
N GLN A 168 -40.44 7.01 -19.20
CA GLN A 168 -41.56 6.21 -19.71
C GLN A 168 -42.91 6.86 -19.40
N GLU A 169 -43.07 7.41 -18.18
CA GLU A 169 -44.26 8.20 -17.82
C GLU A 169 -44.42 9.46 -18.70
N ARG A 170 -43.31 10.09 -19.13
CA ARG A 170 -43.35 11.22 -20.06
C ARG A 170 -43.64 10.77 -21.49
N THR A 171 -43.02 9.70 -21.99
CA THR A 171 -43.25 9.19 -23.34
C THR A 171 -44.67 8.64 -23.50
N LEU A 172 -45.24 8.01 -22.47
CA LEU A 172 -46.62 7.52 -22.49
C LEU A 172 -47.62 8.69 -22.49
N ARG A 173 -47.32 9.79 -21.75
CA ARG A 173 -48.09 11.04 -21.87
C ARG A 173 -47.95 11.71 -23.23
N THR A 174 -46.77 11.73 -23.86
CA THR A 174 -46.62 12.35 -25.19
C THR A 174 -47.30 11.52 -26.28
N VAL A 175 -47.30 10.18 -26.15
CA VAL A 175 -48.02 9.27 -27.07
C VAL A 175 -49.54 9.46 -26.96
N TRP A 176 -50.09 9.63 -25.75
CA TRP A 176 -51.52 9.89 -25.55
C TRP A 176 -51.94 11.36 -25.74
N SER A 177 -51.02 12.29 -26.01
CA SER A 177 -51.34 13.73 -26.01
C SER A 177 -51.34 14.42 -27.38
N SER A 178 -51.06 13.74 -28.51
CA SER A 178 -50.81 14.47 -29.77
C SER A 178 -51.63 14.10 -31.02
N GLY A 179 -52.60 13.19 -31.03
CA GLY A 179 -53.31 12.94 -32.30
C GLY A 179 -54.65 12.20 -32.28
N ASP A 180 -54.79 11.14 -31.49
CA ASP A 180 -55.81 10.13 -31.85
C ASP A 180 -57.23 10.35 -31.30
N ASP A 181 -57.42 11.19 -30.28
CA ASP A 181 -58.75 11.33 -29.66
C ASP A 181 -59.68 12.36 -30.36
N LYS A 182 -59.16 13.21 -31.26
CA LYS A 182 -59.98 14.24 -31.93
C LYS A 182 -60.42 13.89 -33.34
N GLU A 183 -59.71 13.01 -34.06
CA GLU A 183 -60.12 12.65 -35.43
C GLU A 183 -61.26 11.61 -35.50
N HIS A 184 -61.38 10.73 -34.50
CA HIS A 184 -62.40 9.68 -34.50
C HIS A 184 -63.82 10.18 -34.19
N LEU A 185 -63.97 11.30 -33.46
CA LEU A 185 -65.28 11.90 -33.15
C LEU A 185 -65.79 12.85 -34.24
N VAL A 186 -64.90 13.37 -35.09
CA VAL A 186 -65.27 14.31 -36.16
C VAL A 186 -65.70 13.57 -37.42
N LYS A 187 -65.18 12.35 -37.69
CA LYS A 187 -65.51 11.61 -38.92
C LYS A 187 -66.92 10.97 -38.92
N ASN A 188 -67.55 10.76 -37.76
CA ASN A 188 -68.90 10.15 -37.69
C ASN A 188 -70.06 11.16 -37.81
N THR A 189 -69.79 12.47 -37.81
CA THR A 189 -70.83 13.51 -37.93
C THR A 189 -71.05 14.01 -39.36
N TYR A 190 -70.28 13.53 -40.34
CA TYR A 190 -70.40 13.94 -41.75
C TYR A 190 -70.94 12.83 -42.68
N VAL A 191 -71.60 11.79 -42.14
CA VAL A 191 -72.18 10.68 -42.92
C VAL A 191 -73.67 10.46 -42.61
N LEU A 192 -74.42 11.56 -42.42
CA LEU A 192 -75.88 11.59 -42.35
C LEU A 192 -76.37 12.60 -43.39
#